data_AF-A0A958EJM5-F1
#
_entry.id   AF-A0A958EJM5-F1
#
_cell.length_a   1.000
_cell.length_b   1.000
_cell.length_c   1.000
_cell.angle_alpha   90.00
_cell.angle_beta   90.00
_cell.angle_gamma   90.00
#
_symmetry.space_group_name_H-M   'P 1'
#
loop_
_entity.id
_entity.type
_entity.pdbx_description
1 polymer ?
#
loop_
_entity_poly.entity_id
_entity_poly.type
_entity_poly.pdbx_seq_one_letter_code
_entity_poly.pdbx_strand_id
1 'polypeptide(L)' 'MAHNTFFCIDAHTCGNPVRVVAGGGPRLEGASMAERRLHFLAEFDWIRTGLMFEPRG' A
#
# COMPACT_ATOMS: atom_id res chain seq x y z
N MET A 1 17.93 -11.99 -4.00
CA MET A 1 17.04 -10.81 -4.17
C MET A 1 16.08 -10.80 -2.99
N ALA A 2 15.90 -9.67 -2.32
CA ALA A 2 14.93 -9.60 -1.23
C ALA A 2 13.51 -9.69 -1.82
N HIS A 3 12.70 -10.61 -1.31
CA HIS A 3 11.29 -10.71 -1.66
C HIS A 3 10.46 -10.00 -0.59
N ASN A 4 9.57 -9.11 -1.01
CA ASN A 4 8.60 -8.46 -0.13
C ASN A 4 7.23 -9.14 -0.31
N THR A 5 6.58 -9.48 0.80
CA THR A 5 5.27 -10.14 0.81
C THR A 5 4.26 -9.23 1.51
N PHE A 6 3.13 -8.99 0.85
CA PHE A 6 2.01 -8.21 1.39
C PHE A 6 0.80 -9.12 1.55
N PHE A 7 0.13 -9.06 2.70
CA PHE A 7 -1.13 -9.75 2.91
C PHE A 7 -2.27 -8.81 2.48
N CYS A 8 -2.90 -9.12 1.35
CA CYS A 8 -3.92 -8.30 0.71
C CYS A 8 -5.29 -8.97 0.77
N ILE A 9 -6.32 -8.19 1.03
CA ILE A 9 -7.73 -8.58 0.90
C ILE A 9 -8.34 -7.69 -0.18
N ASP A 10 -8.72 -8.30 -1.31
CA ASP A 10 -9.34 -7.60 -2.42
C ASP A 10 -10.87 -7.67 -2.30
N ALA A 11 -11.54 -6.56 -2.57
CA ALA A 11 -12.99 -6.40 -2.52
C ALA A 11 -13.45 -5.40 -3.58
N HIS A 12 -14.77 -5.16 -3.65
CA HIS A 12 -15.31 -4.09 -4.46
C HIS A 12 -16.50 -3.41 -3.77
N THR A 13 -16.69 -2.13 -4.05
CA THR A 13 -17.88 -1.37 -3.65
C THR A 13 -18.59 -0.92 -4.93
N CYS A 14 -19.77 -1.48 -5.21
CA CYS A 14 -20.54 -1.20 -6.42
C CYS A 14 -19.74 -1.36 -7.74
N GLY A 15 -18.77 -2.27 -7.76
CA GLY A 15 -17.93 -2.57 -8.93
C GLY A 15 -16.61 -1.80 -8.97
N ASN A 16 -16.40 -0.83 -8.08
CA ASN A 16 -15.11 -0.18 -7.91
C ASN A 16 -14.19 -1.06 -7.03
N PRO A 17 -13.05 -1.55 -7.54
CA PRO A 17 -12.16 -2.42 -6.77
C PRO A 17 -11.48 -1.68 -5.62
N VAL A 18 -11.27 -2.39 -4.52
CA VAL A 18 -10.53 -1.93 -3.35
C VAL A 18 -9.59 -3.04 -2.91
N ARG A 19 -8.32 -2.70 -2.66
CA ARG A 19 -7.34 -3.60 -2.06
C ARG A 19 -6.96 -3.11 -0.67
N VAL A 20 -7.20 -3.94 0.33
CA VAL A 20 -6.78 -3.70 1.72
C VAL A 20 -5.47 -4.43 1.97
N VAL A 21 -4.39 -3.67 2.21
CA VAL A 21 -3.10 -4.24 2.65
C VAL A 21 -3.15 -4.40 4.17
N ALA A 22 -3.43 -5.62 4.64
CA ALA A 22 -3.56 -5.95 6.05
C ALA A 22 -2.23 -6.33 6.73
N GLY A 23 -1.16 -6.57 5.94
CA GLY A 23 0.17 -6.87 6.48
C GLY A 23 1.29 -6.72 5.45
N GLY A 24 2.54 -6.62 5.94
CA GLY A 24 3.75 -6.46 5.11
C GLY A 24 4.14 -5.02 4.79
N GLY A 25 3.34 -4.04 5.23
CA GLY A 25 3.64 -2.62 5.08
C GLY A 25 4.78 -2.13 5.99
N PRO A 26 5.46 -1.03 5.61
CA PRO A 26 6.51 -0.42 6.43
C PRO A 26 5.92 0.28 7.65
N ARG A 27 6.74 0.49 8.67
CA ARG A 27 6.37 1.34 9.81
C ARG A 27 6.41 2.79 9.38
N LEU A 28 5.30 3.51 9.56
CA LEU A 28 5.19 4.91 9.18
C LEU A 28 5.36 5.84 10.37
N GLU A 29 6.12 6.92 10.17
CA GLU A 29 6.30 7.99 11.14
C GLU A 29 5.26 9.10 10.93
N GLY A 30 4.90 9.78 12.02
CA GLY A 30 3.85 10.80 12.03
C GLY A 30 2.80 10.58 13.13
N ALA A 31 2.41 11.67 13.78
CA ALA A 31 1.35 11.71 14.78
C ALA A 31 -0.04 11.64 14.14
N SER A 32 -0.19 12.12 12.89
CA SER A 32 -1.44 12.06 12.12
C SER A 32 -1.37 11.11 10.92
N MET A 33 -2.54 10.71 10.40
CA MET A 33 -2.60 9.96 9.13
C MET A 33 -2.07 10.75 7.94
N ALA A 34 -2.21 12.08 7.95
CA ALA A 34 -1.69 12.95 6.90
C ALA A 34 -0.15 12.91 6.88
N GLU A 35 0.49 13.01 8.04
CA GLU A 35 1.94 12.89 8.18
C GLU A 35 2.44 11.51 7.76
N ARG A 36 1.76 10.44 8.22
CA ARG A 36 2.11 9.06 7.80
C ARG A 36 1.97 8.86 6.30
N ARG A 37 0.95 9.46 5.67
CA ARG A 37 0.79 9.45 4.21
C ARG A 37 1.93 10.18 3.51
N LEU A 38 2.37 11.33 4.02
CA LEU A 38 3.50 12.08 3.45
C LEU A 38 4.80 11.26 3.55
N HIS A 39 5.07 10.65 4.70
CA HIS A 39 6.21 9.76 4.89
C HIS A 39 6.15 8.54 3.96
N PHE A 40 4.97 7.91 3.82
CA PHE A 40 4.78 6.81 2.87
C PHE A 40 5.09 7.21 1.42
N LEU A 41 4.63 8.39 0.98
CA LEU A 41 4.91 8.88 -0.37
C LEU A 41 6.38 9.28 -0.58
N ALA A 42 7.04 9.80 0.45
CA ALA A 42 8.44 10.22 0.36
C ALA A 42 9.40 9.02 0.25
N GLU A 43 9.17 7.94 1.01
CA GLU A 43 10.13 6.84 1.15
C GLU A 43 9.66 5.50 0.57
N PHE A 44 8.36 5.28 0.46
CA PHE A 44 7.78 3.97 0.17
C PHE A 44 6.82 3.97 -1.04
N ASP A 45 6.86 5.00 -1.90
CA ASP A 45 5.95 5.08 -3.06
C ASP A 45 6.08 3.88 -4.02
N TRP A 46 7.24 3.21 -4.02
CA TRP A 46 7.46 1.96 -4.76
C TRP A 46 6.48 0.84 -4.37
N ILE A 47 5.96 0.85 -3.14
CA ILE A 47 4.94 -0.10 -2.69
C ILE A 47 3.61 0.21 -3.38
N ARG A 48 3.22 1.50 -3.43
CA ARG A 48 2.00 1.94 -4.11
C ARG A 48 2.04 1.59 -5.58
N THR A 49 3.12 1.94 -6.29
CA THR A 49 3.25 1.62 -7.72
C THR A 49 3.30 0.11 -7.93
N GLY A 50 4.04 -0.64 -7.11
CA GLY A 50 4.15 -2.09 -7.22
C GLY A 50 2.83 -2.85 -6.96
N LEU A 51 1.92 -2.29 -6.16
CA LEU A 51 0.62 -2.89 -5.82
C LEU A 51 -0.57 -2.38 -6.64
N MET A 52 -0.48 -1.16 -7.20
CA MET A 52 -1.58 -0.52 -7.93
C MET A 52 -1.38 -0.47 -9.45
N PHE A 53 -0.15 -0.60 -9.95
CA PHE A 53 0.10 -0.62 -11.39
C PHE A 53 0.22 -2.05 -11.89
N GLU A 54 0.09 -2.22 -13.20
CA GLU A 54 0.34 -3.51 -13.85
C GLU A 54 1.75 -4.04 -13.48
N PRO A 55 1.89 -5.36 -13.24
CA PRO A 55 0.92 -6.43 -13.53
C PRO A 55 -0.01 -6.80 -12.36
N ARG A 56 0.02 -6.07 -11.23
CA ARG A 56 -0.74 -6.44 -10.01
C ARG A 56 -2.01 -5.62 -9.79
N GLY A 57 -2.03 -4.41 -10.34
CA GLY A 57 -3.16 -3.48 -10.29
C GLY A 57 -4.40 -4.00 -10.97
#